data_AF-G5SB40-F1
#
_entry.id   AF-G5SB40-F1
#
_cell.length_a   1.000
_cell.length_b   1.000
_cell.length_c   1.000
_cell.angle_alpha   90.00
_cell.angle_beta   90.00
_cell.angle_gamma   90.00
#
_symmetry.space_group_name_H-M   'P 1'
#
loop_
_entity.id
_entity.type
_entity.pdbx_description
1 polymer ?
#
loop_
_entity_poly.entity_id
_entity_poly.type
_entity_poly.pdbx_seq_one_letter_code
_entity_poly.pdbx_strand_id
1 'polypeptide(L)'
;MSTTTLTRREQRAKAQHFIDTLEGTAFPNSKRIYVTGSQHDIRVPMREIQLSPTLIGGSKDNPQFEENEAVPVYDTSGPYGDPEVAINVQQGLAKLRQPWIDARNDSEELDDRSSAYTRERLADDGLDDLRFTGLLTPKRAKVGKRVTQLHYARQGIVTPEMEFIAIRENMGRERIRSEVLRHQHPGMNFGAR
;
A
#
# COMPACT_ATOMS: atom_id res chain seq x y z
N MET A 1 34.37 16.41 -13.29
CA MET A 1 34.51 14.95 -13.42
C MET A 1 33.63 14.50 -14.58
N SER A 2 34.22 13.88 -15.62
CA SER A 2 33.50 13.44 -16.81
C SER A 2 32.65 12.21 -16.46
N THR A 3 31.33 12.29 -16.60
CA THR A 3 30.44 11.14 -16.44
C THR A 3 30.57 10.25 -17.68
N THR A 4 31.27 9.13 -17.54
CA THR A 4 31.41 8.13 -18.61
C THR A 4 30.02 7.66 -19.03
N THR A 5 29.67 7.88 -20.29
CA THR A 5 28.36 7.48 -20.83
C THR A 5 28.34 5.97 -21.04
N LEU A 6 27.44 5.27 -20.37
CA LEU A 6 27.28 3.82 -20.48
C LEU A 6 26.75 3.42 -21.86
N THR A 7 27.18 2.26 -22.37
CA THR A 7 26.60 1.66 -23.58
C THR A 7 25.17 1.17 -23.30
N ARG A 8 24.34 1.03 -24.35
CA ARG A 8 22.96 0.49 -24.22
C ARG A 8 22.91 -0.88 -23.54
N ARG A 9 23.90 -1.74 -23.81
CA ARG A 9 23.98 -3.08 -23.20
C ARG A 9 24.24 -3.00 -21.70
N GLU A 10 25.18 -2.15 -21.28
CA GLU A 10 25.49 -1.94 -19.86
C GLU A 10 24.33 -1.29 -19.12
N GLN A 11 23.62 -0.35 -19.75
CA GLN A 11 22.40 0.23 -19.21
C GLN A 11 21.33 -0.84 -18.98
N ARG A 12 21.09 -1.71 -19.97
CA ARG A 12 20.11 -2.82 -19.85
C ARG A 12 20.52 -3.81 -18.76
N ALA A 13 21.78 -4.18 -18.68
CA ALA A 13 22.27 -5.10 -17.64
C ALA A 13 22.13 -4.50 -16.23
N LYS A 14 22.47 -3.21 -16.05
CA LYS A 14 22.27 -2.52 -14.77
C LYS A 14 20.80 -2.40 -14.39
N ALA A 15 19.93 -2.11 -15.35
CA ALA A 15 18.49 -2.05 -15.12
C ALA A 15 17.93 -3.42 -14.70
N GLN A 16 18.34 -4.49 -15.39
CA GLN A 16 17.93 -5.85 -15.05
C GLN A 16 18.37 -6.23 -13.63
N HIS A 17 19.65 -6.01 -13.31
CA HIS A 17 20.17 -6.27 -11.96
C HIS A 17 19.40 -5.48 -10.91
N PHE A 18 19.11 -4.19 -11.14
CA PHE A 18 18.34 -3.39 -10.20
C PHE A 18 16.93 -3.96 -9.96
N ILE A 19 16.25 -4.44 -11.02
CA ILE A 19 14.94 -5.07 -10.91
C ILE A 19 15.02 -6.38 -10.12
N ASP A 20 16.05 -7.19 -10.38
CA ASP A 20 16.23 -8.51 -9.76
C ASP A 20 16.65 -8.40 -8.28
N THR A 21 17.32 -7.31 -7.91
CA THR A 21 17.77 -7.05 -6.53
C THR A 21 16.95 -5.96 -5.85
N LEU A 22 15.75 -5.66 -6.36
CA LEU A 22 14.90 -4.64 -5.77
C LEU A 22 14.36 -5.13 -4.42
N GLU A 23 14.93 -4.62 -3.34
CA GLU A 23 14.45 -4.86 -1.99
C GLU A 23 13.57 -3.70 -1.51
N GLY A 24 12.63 -4.03 -0.63
CA GLY A 24 11.79 -3.04 0.01
C GLY A 24 12.58 -2.07 0.88
N THR A 25 12.12 -0.82 0.99
CA THR A 25 12.73 0.17 1.88
C THR A 25 12.08 0.11 3.26
N ALA A 26 12.85 -0.34 4.26
CA ALA A 26 12.45 -0.22 5.65
C ALA A 26 12.75 1.19 6.18
N PHE A 27 11.77 1.81 6.82
CA PHE A 27 12.00 3.08 7.51
C PHE A 27 12.73 2.82 8.83
N PRO A 28 13.87 3.50 9.10
CA PRO A 28 14.60 3.33 10.36
C PRO A 28 13.69 3.56 11.57
N ASN A 29 13.89 2.76 12.63
CA ASN A 29 13.13 2.79 13.89
C ASN A 29 11.60 2.76 13.68
N SER A 30 11.14 2.15 12.60
CA SER A 30 9.72 2.01 12.31
C SER A 30 9.37 0.56 12.08
N LYS A 31 8.18 0.16 12.52
CA LYS A 31 7.64 -1.17 12.28
C LYS A 31 6.40 -1.06 11.42
N ARG A 32 6.30 -1.88 10.37
CA ARG A 32 5.06 -2.10 9.65
C ARG A 32 4.07 -2.74 10.61
N ILE A 33 2.83 -2.25 10.59
CA ILE A 33 1.72 -2.86 11.31
C ILE A 33 0.49 -2.91 10.40
N TYR A 34 -0.43 -3.81 10.73
CA TYR A 34 -1.69 -3.93 10.03
C TYR A 34 -2.83 -3.87 11.04
N VAL A 35 -3.82 -3.01 10.76
CA VAL A 35 -5.09 -3.00 11.50
C VAL A 35 -6.08 -3.82 10.70
N THR A 36 -6.58 -4.89 11.29
CA THR A 36 -7.59 -5.75 10.67
C THR A 36 -8.98 -5.13 10.84
N GLY A 37 -9.76 -5.08 9.77
CA GLY A 37 -11.15 -4.65 9.79
C GLY A 37 -12.11 -5.75 10.25
N SER A 38 -13.38 -5.59 9.89
CA SER A 38 -14.46 -6.53 10.16
C SER A 38 -14.23 -7.90 9.52
N GLN A 39 -13.49 -7.95 8.41
CA GLN A 39 -13.10 -9.16 7.71
C GLN A 39 -11.57 -9.34 7.77
N HIS A 40 -11.13 -10.59 7.87
CA HIS A 40 -9.71 -10.95 8.05
C HIS A 40 -8.80 -10.51 6.90
N ASP A 41 -9.36 -10.34 5.70
CA ASP A 41 -8.67 -9.92 4.48
C ASP A 41 -8.59 -8.39 4.35
N ILE A 42 -9.35 -7.62 5.14
CA ILE A 42 -9.21 -6.17 5.27
C ILE A 42 -8.06 -5.88 6.24
N ARG A 43 -6.83 -5.92 5.72
CA ARG A 43 -5.62 -5.58 6.48
C ARG A 43 -5.11 -4.21 6.07
N VAL A 44 -5.34 -3.20 6.91
CA VAL A 44 -4.99 -1.80 6.61
C VAL A 44 -3.56 -1.50 7.09
N PRO A 45 -2.62 -1.20 6.18
CA PRO A 45 -1.24 -0.97 6.54
C PRO A 45 -1.04 0.42 7.15
N MET A 46 -0.23 0.45 8.21
CA MET A 46 0.31 1.64 8.85
C MET A 46 1.77 1.37 9.20
N ARG A 47 2.50 2.38 9.68
CA ARG A 47 3.77 2.13 10.38
C ARG A 47 3.75 2.80 11.75
N GLU A 48 4.46 2.21 12.69
CA GLU A 48 4.65 2.77 14.02
C GLU A 48 6.10 3.21 14.19
N ILE A 49 6.31 4.49 14.48
CA ILE A 49 7.62 5.03 14.83
C ILE A 49 7.90 4.66 16.28
N GLN A 50 8.96 3.90 16.50
CA GLN A 50 9.44 3.56 17.83
C GLN A 50 10.17 4.76 18.42
N LEU A 51 9.78 5.17 19.62
CA LEU A 51 10.39 6.28 20.34
C LEU A 51 11.37 5.74 21.38
N SER A 52 12.48 6.44 21.60
CA SER A 52 13.40 6.12 22.69
C SER A 52 12.74 6.41 24.04
N PRO A 53 13.01 5.64 25.11
CA PRO A 53 12.50 5.93 26.44
C PRO A 53 12.94 7.32 26.95
N THR A 54 12.07 7.99 27.72
CA THR A 54 12.35 9.29 28.33
C THR A 54 13.07 9.10 29.66
N LEU A 55 14.20 9.77 29.89
CA LEU A 55 14.83 9.80 31.21
C LEU A 55 13.98 10.65 32.17
N ILE A 56 13.38 10.02 33.18
CA ILE A 56 12.50 10.69 34.14
C ILE A 56 13.18 10.97 35.49
N GLY A 57 14.36 10.39 35.74
CA GLY A 57 15.10 10.59 36.98
C GLY A 57 16.15 9.52 37.24
N GLY A 58 16.47 9.29 38.52
CA GLY A 58 17.50 8.33 38.95
C GLY A 58 18.88 8.95 39.16
N SER A 59 19.83 8.13 39.60
CA SER A 59 21.24 8.51 39.73
C SER A 59 21.99 8.21 38.43
N LYS A 60 23.24 8.68 38.31
CA LYS A 60 24.11 8.31 37.18
C LYS A 60 24.29 6.80 37.03
N ASP A 61 24.35 6.09 38.16
CA ASP A 61 24.57 4.64 38.20
C ASP A 61 23.27 3.85 38.05
N ASN A 62 22.11 4.50 38.27
CA ASN A 62 20.80 3.88 38.15
C ASN A 62 19.76 4.88 37.61
N PRO A 63 19.83 5.20 36.30
CA PRO A 63 18.85 6.07 35.66
C PRO A 63 17.48 5.39 35.56
N GLN A 64 16.42 6.17 35.69
CA GLN A 64 15.04 5.72 35.56
C GLN A 64 14.44 6.26 34.26
N PHE A 65 13.87 5.36 33.47
CA PHE A 65 13.27 5.67 32.17
C PHE A 65 11.78 5.34 32.16
N GLU A 66 11.04 6.10 31.36
CA GLU A 66 9.65 5.84 30.99
C GLU A 66 9.57 5.49 29.51
N GLU A 67 8.92 4.37 29.19
CA GLU A 67 8.70 3.95 27.81
C GLU A 67 7.71 4.89 27.11
N ASN A 68 8.07 5.32 25.90
CA ASN A 68 7.19 6.15 25.08
C ASN A 68 6.34 5.28 24.16
N GLU A 69 5.03 5.54 24.13
CA GLU A 69 4.11 4.87 23.20
C GLU A 69 4.50 5.18 21.75
N ALA A 70 4.54 4.14 20.90
CA ALA A 70 4.90 4.29 19.50
C ALA A 70 3.86 5.14 18.75
N VAL A 71 4.32 5.93 17.78
CA VAL A 71 3.44 6.84 17.02
C VAL A 71 2.99 6.16 15.73
N PRO A 72 1.70 5.77 15.60
CA PRO A 72 1.19 5.24 14.34
C PRO A 72 1.06 6.38 13.33
N VAL A 73 1.54 6.15 12.12
CA VAL A 73 1.45 7.09 11.01
C VAL A 73 0.97 6.39 9.75
N TYR A 74 0.42 7.18 8.85
CA TYR A 74 0.02 6.74 7.52
C TYR A 74 1.21 6.12 6.78
N ASP A 75 0.97 5.03 6.06
CA ASP A 75 2.00 4.38 5.26
C ASP A 75 1.47 4.07 3.85
N THR A 76 2.09 4.71 2.85
CA THR A 76 1.78 4.59 1.42
C THR A 76 2.82 3.78 0.66
N SER A 77 3.85 3.24 1.31
CA SER A 77 4.90 2.45 0.64
C SER A 77 4.40 1.10 0.12
N GLY A 78 3.23 0.65 0.59
CA GLY A 78 2.64 -0.62 0.17
C GLY A 78 3.54 -1.82 0.51
N PRO A 79 3.48 -2.92 -0.25
CA PRO A 79 4.32 -4.09 -0.03
C PRO A 79 5.83 -3.80 -0.05
N TYR A 80 6.27 -2.74 -0.72
CA TYR A 80 7.68 -2.34 -0.76
C TYR A 80 8.21 -1.83 0.58
N GLY A 81 7.35 -1.47 1.54
CA GLY A 81 7.80 -1.15 2.89
C GLY A 81 7.50 -2.25 3.89
N ASP A 82 7.27 -3.48 3.42
CA ASP A 82 7.05 -4.65 4.26
C ASP A 82 8.18 -5.66 4.02
N PRO A 83 9.12 -5.84 4.97
CA PRO A 83 10.24 -6.75 4.80
C PRO A 83 9.82 -8.22 4.73
N GLU A 84 8.58 -8.55 5.12
CA GLU A 84 8.04 -9.91 5.02
C GLU A 84 7.48 -10.22 3.63
N VAL A 85 7.35 -9.23 2.74
CA VAL A 85 6.83 -9.42 1.39
C VAL A 85 7.95 -9.51 0.37
N ALA A 86 8.07 -10.67 -0.27
CA ALA A 86 8.94 -10.85 -1.41
C ALA A 86 8.42 -10.04 -2.61
N ILE A 87 9.24 -9.11 -3.11
CA ILE A 87 8.92 -8.27 -4.26
C ILE A 87 9.41 -8.97 -5.53
N ASN A 88 8.49 -9.18 -6.48
CA ASN A 88 8.82 -9.60 -7.82
C ASN A 88 8.08 -8.70 -8.82
N VAL A 89 8.83 -7.81 -9.47
CA VAL A 89 8.27 -6.84 -10.42
C VAL A 89 7.58 -7.56 -11.59
N GLN A 90 8.13 -8.67 -12.09
CA GLN A 90 7.56 -9.41 -13.22
C GLN A 90 6.23 -10.09 -12.87
N GLN A 91 6.01 -10.47 -11.61
CA GLN A 91 4.75 -11.02 -11.14
C GLN A 91 3.72 -9.93 -10.78
N GLY A 92 4.20 -8.75 -10.38
CA GLY A 92 3.38 -7.68 -9.84
C GLY A 92 2.99 -7.92 -8.37
N LEU A 93 2.19 -7.01 -7.82
CA LEU A 93 1.74 -7.08 -6.43
C LEU A 93 0.56 -8.04 -6.25
N ALA A 94 0.41 -8.56 -5.03
CA ALA A 94 -0.76 -9.34 -4.64
C ALA A 94 -2.07 -8.54 -4.86
N LYS A 95 -3.08 -9.21 -5.43
CA LYS A 95 -4.34 -8.58 -5.83
C LYS A 95 -5.33 -8.56 -4.66
N LEU A 96 -4.99 -7.82 -3.60
CA LEU A 96 -5.73 -7.82 -2.33
C LEU A 96 -7.24 -7.54 -2.49
N ARG A 97 -7.61 -6.72 -3.49
CA ARG A 97 -9.00 -6.33 -3.75
C ARG A 97 -9.77 -7.28 -4.66
N GLN A 98 -9.10 -8.27 -5.26
CA GLN A 98 -9.73 -9.17 -6.23
C GLN A 98 -10.92 -9.93 -5.62
N PRO A 99 -10.80 -10.53 -4.41
CA PRO A 99 -11.95 -11.20 -3.78
C PRO A 99 -13.14 -10.27 -3.53
N TRP A 100 -12.88 -9.01 -3.14
CA TRP A 100 -13.95 -8.02 -2.89
C TRP A 100 -14.70 -7.65 -4.17
N ILE A 101 -13.96 -7.52 -5.28
CA ILE A 101 -14.53 -7.20 -6.59
C ILE A 101 -15.35 -8.39 -7.10
N ASP A 102 -14.82 -9.60 -7.00
CA ASP A 102 -15.50 -10.81 -7.49
C ASP A 102 -16.78 -11.11 -6.68
N ALA A 103 -16.74 -10.92 -5.36
CA ALA A 103 -17.88 -11.15 -4.47
C ALA A 103 -19.10 -10.28 -4.79
N ARG A 104 -18.91 -9.08 -5.36
CA ARG A 104 -20.02 -8.19 -5.77
C ARG A 104 -20.77 -8.68 -7.01
N ASN A 105 -20.15 -9.55 -7.80
CA ASN A 105 -20.76 -10.20 -8.97
C ASN A 105 -21.41 -9.23 -9.99
N ASP A 106 -20.91 -8.00 -10.07
CA ASP A 106 -21.42 -6.92 -10.93
C ASP A 106 -20.42 -6.51 -12.02
N SER A 107 -19.26 -7.16 -12.06
CA SER A 107 -18.28 -7.08 -13.13
C SER A 107 -18.09 -8.42 -13.83
N GLU A 108 -17.62 -8.36 -15.07
CA GLU A 108 -17.28 -9.51 -15.91
C GLU A 108 -15.93 -9.27 -16.57
N GLU A 109 -15.22 -10.34 -16.88
CA GLU A 109 -13.98 -10.29 -17.65
C GLU A 109 -14.30 -10.01 -19.12
N LEU A 110 -13.40 -9.31 -19.80
CA LEU A 110 -13.47 -9.14 -21.24
C LEU A 110 -12.97 -10.41 -21.94
N ASP A 111 -13.69 -10.83 -22.97
CA ASP A 111 -13.28 -11.96 -23.82
C ASP A 111 -12.00 -11.67 -24.63
N ASP A 112 -11.73 -10.40 -24.90
CA ASP A 112 -10.53 -9.95 -25.59
C ASP A 112 -10.04 -8.57 -25.10
N ARG A 113 -8.74 -8.31 -25.31
CA ARG A 113 -8.10 -7.03 -25.05
C ARG A 113 -8.44 -6.05 -26.17
N SER A 114 -9.37 -5.13 -25.88
CA SER A 114 -9.88 -4.15 -26.85
C SER A 114 -8.86 -3.11 -27.33
N SER A 115 -7.77 -2.89 -26.59
CA SER A 115 -6.74 -1.90 -26.94
C SER A 115 -5.85 -2.38 -28.09
N ALA A 116 -5.82 -1.61 -29.19
CA ALA A 116 -4.92 -1.86 -30.32
C ALA A 116 -3.44 -1.91 -29.88
N TYR A 117 -3.03 -0.95 -29.04
CA TYR A 117 -1.66 -0.88 -28.51
C TYR A 117 -1.28 -2.13 -27.71
N THR A 118 -2.20 -2.64 -26.88
CA THR A 118 -1.93 -3.84 -26.08
C THR A 118 -1.78 -5.08 -26.95
N ARG A 119 -2.61 -5.22 -28.00
CA ARG A 119 -2.51 -6.32 -28.95
C ARG A 119 -1.19 -6.29 -29.73
N GLU A 120 -0.78 -5.12 -30.20
CA GLU A 120 0.49 -4.93 -30.90
C GLU A 120 1.70 -5.30 -30.03
N ARG A 121 1.73 -4.85 -28.76
CA ARG A 121 2.82 -5.17 -27.83
C ARG A 121 2.88 -6.64 -27.41
N LEU A 122 1.73 -7.33 -27.38
CA LEU A 122 1.68 -8.76 -27.10
C LEU A 122 2.17 -9.62 -28.27
N ALA A 123 2.02 -9.14 -29.50
CA ALA A 123 2.48 -9.84 -30.70
C ALA A 123 3.98 -9.63 -31.01
N ASP A 124 4.67 -8.78 -30.22
CA ASP A 124 6.07 -8.45 -30.41
C ASP A 124 6.97 -9.33 -29.53
N ASP A 125 7.42 -10.47 -30.07
CA ASP A 125 8.27 -11.46 -29.39
C ASP A 125 9.58 -10.88 -28.82
N GLY A 126 10.04 -9.72 -29.32
CA GLY A 126 11.22 -9.03 -28.80
C GLY A 126 11.04 -8.47 -27.38
N LEU A 127 9.81 -8.47 -26.86
CA LEU A 127 9.44 -7.97 -25.54
C LEU A 127 9.19 -9.07 -24.51
N ASP A 128 9.30 -10.35 -24.86
CA ASP A 128 8.99 -11.48 -23.98
C ASP A 128 9.64 -11.36 -22.60
N ASP A 129 10.94 -11.08 -22.55
CA ASP A 129 11.73 -10.93 -21.31
C ASP A 129 11.29 -9.74 -20.43
N LEU A 130 10.56 -8.78 -21.00
CA LEU A 130 10.07 -7.58 -20.31
C LEU A 130 8.59 -7.68 -19.91
N ARG A 131 7.89 -8.74 -20.32
CA ARG A 131 6.46 -8.90 -20.03
C ARG A 131 6.24 -9.39 -18.61
N PHE A 132 5.18 -8.89 -18.00
CA PHE A 132 4.68 -9.45 -16.75
C PHE A 132 4.18 -10.89 -16.99
N THR A 133 4.57 -11.81 -16.11
CA THR A 133 4.19 -13.23 -16.20
C THR A 133 2.72 -13.46 -15.85
N GLY A 134 2.15 -12.61 -14.98
CA GLY A 134 0.76 -12.68 -14.52
C GLY A 134 -0.18 -11.75 -15.30
N LEU A 135 -0.27 -11.91 -16.62
CA LEU A 135 -1.15 -11.08 -17.46
C LEU A 135 -2.60 -11.11 -16.95
N LEU A 136 -3.13 -9.92 -16.64
CA LEU A 136 -4.50 -9.75 -16.20
C LEU A 136 -5.48 -9.66 -17.37
N THR A 137 -6.65 -10.26 -17.18
CA THR A 137 -7.83 -10.03 -18.02
C THR A 137 -8.55 -8.79 -17.51
N PRO A 138 -8.69 -7.73 -18.32
CA PRO A 138 -9.45 -6.55 -17.91
C PRO A 138 -10.89 -6.92 -17.59
N LYS A 139 -11.49 -6.21 -16.62
CA LYS A 139 -12.90 -6.36 -16.27
C LYS A 139 -13.71 -5.13 -16.67
N ARG A 140 -14.99 -5.33 -16.95
CA ARG A 140 -15.99 -4.26 -17.12
C ARG A 140 -17.21 -4.52 -16.25
N ALA A 141 -18.05 -3.51 -16.05
CA ALA A 141 -19.37 -3.71 -15.46
C ALA A 141 -20.23 -4.61 -16.36
N LYS A 142 -21.01 -5.51 -15.75
CA LYS A 142 -22.05 -6.25 -16.46
C LYS A 142 -23.11 -5.29 -17.02
N VAL A 143 -23.82 -5.71 -18.07
CA VAL A 143 -24.91 -4.93 -18.66
C VAL A 143 -25.93 -4.55 -17.58
N GLY A 144 -26.25 -3.25 -17.51
CA GLY A 144 -27.22 -2.70 -16.54
C GLY A 144 -26.69 -2.55 -15.10
N LYS A 145 -25.42 -2.89 -14.83
CA LYS A 145 -24.78 -2.70 -13.52
C LYS A 145 -23.92 -1.43 -13.49
N ARG A 146 -23.72 -0.88 -12.30
CA ARG A 146 -22.81 0.22 -12.02
C ARG A 146 -21.85 -0.25 -10.92
N VAL A 147 -20.55 0.02 -11.11
CA VAL A 147 -19.49 -0.52 -10.25
C VAL A 147 -18.72 0.55 -9.47
N THR A 148 -19.21 1.80 -9.48
CA THR A 148 -18.50 2.92 -8.88
C THR A 148 -18.79 3.02 -7.38
N GLN A 149 -17.81 3.46 -6.59
CA GLN A 149 -18.02 3.67 -5.14
C GLN A 149 -19.16 4.66 -4.85
N LEU A 150 -19.32 5.69 -5.69
CA LEU A 150 -20.44 6.63 -5.60
C LEU A 150 -21.81 5.94 -5.78
N HIS A 151 -21.90 4.94 -6.68
CA HIS A 151 -23.14 4.19 -6.86
C HIS A 151 -23.53 3.43 -5.59
N TYR A 152 -22.58 2.70 -5.00
CA TYR A 152 -22.82 1.95 -3.76
C TYR A 152 -23.15 2.89 -2.59
N ALA A 153 -22.41 4.00 -2.45
CA ALA A 153 -22.66 4.99 -1.40
C ALA A 153 -24.08 5.58 -1.49
N ARG A 154 -24.55 5.92 -2.70
CA ARG A 154 -25.93 6.42 -2.91
C ARG A 154 -27.01 5.39 -2.64
N GLN A 155 -26.68 4.10 -2.67
CA GLN A 155 -27.56 3.01 -2.27
C GLN A 155 -27.47 2.68 -0.78
N GLY A 156 -26.63 3.37 -0.01
CA GLY A 156 -26.40 3.07 1.41
C GLY A 156 -25.56 1.81 1.65
N ILE A 157 -24.83 1.33 0.63
CA ILE A 157 -23.98 0.15 0.74
C ILE A 157 -22.56 0.59 1.12
N VAL A 158 -22.05 0.06 2.23
CA VAL A 158 -20.65 0.22 2.65
C VAL A 158 -19.83 -0.91 2.01
N THR A 159 -18.85 -0.56 1.19
CA THR A 159 -17.95 -1.53 0.55
C THR A 159 -16.73 -1.82 1.42
N PRO A 160 -16.03 -2.95 1.23
CA PRO A 160 -14.74 -3.20 1.90
C PRO A 160 -13.72 -2.07 1.66
N GLU A 161 -13.74 -1.42 0.50
CA GLU A 161 -12.89 -0.25 0.24
C GLU A 161 -13.23 0.96 1.12
N MET A 162 -14.51 1.20 1.42
CA MET A 162 -14.93 2.28 2.32
C MET A 162 -14.48 2.01 3.76
N GLU A 163 -14.62 0.76 4.23
CA GLU A 163 -14.11 0.36 5.54
C GLU A 163 -12.58 0.47 5.62
N PHE A 164 -11.87 -0.02 4.60
CA PHE A 164 -10.41 0.06 4.53
C PHE A 164 -9.93 1.51 4.70
N ILE A 165 -10.55 2.46 3.99
CA ILE A 165 -10.21 3.88 4.10
C ILE A 165 -10.59 4.43 5.48
N ALA A 166 -11.76 4.10 6.02
CA ALA A 166 -12.17 4.59 7.35
C ALA A 166 -11.18 4.18 8.45
N ILE A 167 -10.71 2.93 8.44
CA ILE A 167 -9.67 2.45 9.35
C ILE A 167 -8.35 3.20 9.12
N ARG A 168 -7.98 3.42 7.85
CA ARG A 168 -6.72 4.07 7.48
C ARG A 168 -6.65 5.53 7.95
N GLU A 169 -7.72 6.28 7.74
CA GLU A 169 -7.83 7.69 8.17
C GLU A 169 -7.87 7.83 9.70
N ASN A 170 -8.32 6.79 10.41
CA ASN A 170 -8.26 6.79 11.87
C ASN A 170 -6.84 6.55 12.42
N MET A 171 -5.89 6.08 11.61
CA MET A 171 -4.48 5.84 12.00
C MET A 171 -4.32 5.04 13.30
N GLY A 172 -5.27 4.12 13.60
CA GLY A 172 -5.21 3.28 14.78
C GLY A 172 -5.39 4.00 16.11
N ARG A 173 -6.02 5.18 16.12
CA ARG A 173 -6.23 6.05 17.30
C ARG A 173 -6.84 5.35 18.51
N GLU A 174 -7.69 4.33 18.32
CA GLU A 174 -8.29 3.56 19.42
C GLU A 174 -7.28 2.81 20.29
N ARG A 175 -6.12 2.47 19.71
CA ARG A 175 -5.03 1.77 20.41
C ARG A 175 -4.20 2.72 21.27
N ILE A 176 -4.12 4.00 20.88
CA ILE A 176 -3.35 5.03 21.58
C ILE A 176 -3.91 5.20 22.99
N ARG A 177 -3.08 5.06 24.01
CA ARG A 177 -3.47 5.23 25.42
C ARG A 177 -2.99 6.55 26.01
N SER A 178 -1.85 7.06 25.55
CA SER A 178 -1.25 8.31 26.02
C SER A 178 -2.17 9.51 25.79
N GLU A 179 -2.37 10.32 26.82
CA GLU A 179 -3.11 11.58 26.73
C GLU A 179 -2.42 12.57 25.77
N VAL A 180 -1.09 12.56 25.72
CA VAL A 180 -0.30 13.44 24.85
C VAL A 180 -0.61 13.18 23.38
N LEU A 181 -0.66 11.91 22.97
CA LEU A 181 -0.95 11.54 21.59
C LEU A 181 -2.44 11.70 21.23
N ARG A 182 -3.32 11.77 22.22
CA ARG A 182 -4.76 12.05 22.05
C ARG A 182 -5.06 13.55 22.01
N HIS A 183 -4.10 14.40 22.34
CA HIS A 183 -4.29 15.84 22.31
C HIS A 183 -4.46 16.33 20.87
N GLN A 184 -5.61 16.95 20.59
CA GLN A 184 -5.90 17.54 19.29
C GLN A 184 -5.94 19.06 19.41
N HIS A 185 -5.14 19.73 18.60
CA HIS A 185 -5.18 21.19 18.51
C HIS A 185 -6.55 21.64 17.98
N PRO A 186 -7.20 22.67 18.56
CA PRO A 186 -8.55 23.09 18.16
C PRO A 186 -8.64 23.48 16.68
N GLY A 187 -7.58 24.10 16.15
CA GLY A 187 -7.46 24.45 14.73
C GLY A 187 -8.51 25.46 14.26
N MET A 188 -8.52 25.73 12.95
CA MET A 188 -9.56 26.50 12.26
C MET A 188 -9.83 25.82 10.93
N ASN A 189 -11.00 25.19 10.80
CA ASN A 189 -11.32 24.33 9.66
C ASN A 189 -12.09 25.04 8.53
N PHE A 190 -12.37 26.35 8.69
CA PHE A 190 -13.11 27.18 7.72
C PHE A 190 -14.42 26.55 7.20
N GLY A 191 -15.13 25.79 8.05
CA GLY A 191 -16.41 25.18 7.71
C GLY A 191 -16.33 23.76 7.12
N ALA A 192 -15.16 23.12 7.15
CA ALA A 192 -15.07 21.68 6.86
C ALA A 192 -15.89 20.83 7.84
N ARG A 193 -16.39 19.69 7.36
CA ARG A 193 -17.19 18.72 8.14
C ARG A 193 -16.53 17.35 8.13
#